data_AF-A0AAV0U877-F1
#
_entry.id   AF-A0AAV0U877-F1
#
_cell.length_a   1.000
_cell.length_b   1.000
_cell.length_c   1.000
_cell.angle_alpha   90.00
_cell.angle_beta   90.00
_cell.angle_gamma   90.00
#
_symmetry.space_group_name_H-M   'P 1'
#
loop_
_entity.id
_entity.type
_entity.pdbx_description
1 polymer ?
#
loop_
_entity_poly.entity_id
_entity_poly.type
_entity_poly.pdbx_seq_one_letter_code
_entity_poly.pdbx_strand_id
1 'polypeptide(L)'
;MELGILRRESVGSGTQRHCESDTITKFEIMDGAPVKNESVPVRLYLAPYALTPTYHNVQNRFSVKYFLNLVLVDEGDRRYFKQQEITLWRKTFG
;
A
#
# COMPACT_ATOMS: atom_id res chain seq x y z
N MET A 1 -15.27 3.15 3.09
CA MET A 1 -14.17 2.15 3.18
C MET A 1 -13.19 2.39 2.04
N GLU A 2 -11.88 2.39 2.31
CA GLU A 2 -10.85 2.72 1.31
C GLU A 2 -9.72 1.67 1.31
N LEU A 3 -9.23 1.31 0.13
CA LEU A 3 -8.01 0.53 -0.07
C LEU A 3 -6.98 1.36 -0.81
N GLY A 4 -5.79 1.50 -0.24
CA GLY A 4 -4.68 2.21 -0.88
C GLY A 4 -3.46 1.33 -1.10
N ILE A 5 -2.57 1.77 -1.98
CA ILE A 5 -1.20 1.27 -2.05
C ILE A 5 -0.30 2.33 -1.43
N LEU A 6 0.46 1.94 -0.41
CA LEU A 6 1.50 2.76 0.17
C LEU A 6 2.86 2.30 -0.33
N ARG A 7 3.73 3.24 -0.70
CA ARG A 7 5.14 3.01 -0.97
C ARG A 7 5.93 3.49 0.24
N ARG A 8 6.78 2.63 0.81
CA ARG A 8 7.71 3.00 1.87
C ARG A 8 9.13 2.89 1.35
N GLU A 9 9.80 4.02 1.26
CA GLU A 9 11.21 4.09 0.91
C GLU A 9 12.03 4.26 2.20
N SER A 10 13.09 3.48 2.34
CA SER A 10 14.05 3.67 3.43
C SER A 10 15.45 3.79 2.87
N VAL A 11 16.16 4.86 3.22
CA VAL A 11 17.51 5.20 2.73
C VAL A 11 18.47 5.31 3.91
N GLY A 12 19.72 4.94 3.71
CA GLY A 12 20.78 5.00 4.73
C GLY A 12 20.93 3.70 5.51
N SER A 13 21.95 3.68 6.37
CA SER A 13 22.30 2.54 7.20
C SER A 13 22.60 3.00 8.63
N GLY A 14 22.42 2.10 9.60
CA GLY A 14 22.65 2.38 11.02
C GLY A 14 21.80 3.53 11.54
N THR A 15 22.44 4.49 12.19
CA THR A 15 21.80 5.65 12.85
C THR A 15 21.34 6.73 11.88
N GLN A 16 21.78 6.71 10.62
CA GLN A 16 21.38 7.68 9.58
C GLN A 16 20.26 7.15 8.67
N ARG A 17 19.45 6.20 9.16
CA ARG A 17 18.33 5.66 8.39
C ARG A 17 17.19 6.68 8.30
N HIS A 18 16.85 7.09 7.09
CA HIS A 18 15.64 7.84 6.77
C HIS A 18 14.55 6.92 6.22
N CYS A 19 13.29 7.21 6.52
CA CYS A 19 12.16 6.45 6.03
C CYS A 19 11.04 7.41 5.61
N GLU A 20 10.63 7.31 4.35
CA GLU A 20 9.56 8.10 3.75
C GLU A 20 8.42 7.16 3.34
N SER A 21 7.18 7.63 3.43
CA SER A 21 5.99 6.84 3.13
C SER A 21 5.00 7.65 2.30
N ASP A 22 4.77 7.20 1.08
CA ASP A 22 3.88 7.85 0.11
C ASP A 22 2.61 7.04 -0.11
N THR A 23 1.47 7.72 -0.27
CA THR A 23 0.23 7.10 -0.73
C THR A 23 0.16 7.18 -2.26
N ILE A 24 0.33 6.05 -2.94
CA ILE A 24 0.35 5.97 -4.41
C ILE A 24 -1.06 6.02 -5.00
N THR A 25 -2.00 5.36 -4.34
CA THR A 25 -3.39 5.34 -4.77
C THR A 25 -4.32 5.24 -3.57
N LYS A 26 -5.52 5.76 -3.76
CA LYS A 26 -6.68 5.62 -2.88
C LYS A 26 -7.83 5.11 -3.73
N PHE A 27 -8.30 3.92 -3.42
CA PHE A 27 -9.42 3.28 -4.09
C PHE A 27 -10.57 3.19 -3.10
N GLU A 28 -11.60 4.00 -3.31
CA GLU A 28 -12.82 3.96 -2.52
C GLU A 28 -13.58 2.66 -2.85
N ILE A 29 -13.81 1.84 -1.82
CA ILE A 29 -14.48 0.54 -1.97
C ILE A 29 -16.00 0.68 -1.86
N MET A 30 -16.45 1.44 -0.86
CA MET A 30 -17.86 1.56 -0.51
C MET A 30 -18.10 2.90 0.18
N ASP A 31 -19.25 3.51 -0.17
CA ASP A 31 -19.90 4.56 0.60
C ASP A 31 -21.01 3.94 1.48
N GLY A 32 -20.99 4.21 2.77
CA GLY A 32 -21.91 3.62 3.76
C GLY A 32 -21.35 2.45 4.59
N ALA A 33 -22.23 1.91 5.44
CA ALA A 33 -21.90 0.86 6.41
C ALA A 33 -22.22 -0.54 5.84
N PRO A 34 -21.26 -1.47 5.80
CA PRO A 34 -21.51 -2.82 5.32
C PRO A 34 -22.41 -3.59 6.29
N VAL A 35 -23.24 -4.49 5.77
CA VAL A 35 -24.05 -5.39 6.59
C VAL A 35 -23.26 -6.65 6.93
N LYS A 36 -23.55 -7.26 8.09
CA LYS A 36 -22.93 -8.53 8.47
C LYS A 36 -23.14 -9.58 7.37
N ASN A 37 -22.06 -10.24 6.98
CA ASN A 37 -21.98 -11.25 5.90
C ASN A 37 -22.08 -10.70 4.47
N GLU A 38 -22.02 -9.37 4.28
CA GLU A 38 -21.87 -8.79 2.94
C GLU A 38 -20.45 -9.03 2.39
N SER A 39 -20.36 -9.27 1.08
CA SER A 39 -19.08 -9.43 0.38
C SER A 39 -18.98 -8.43 -0.76
N VAL A 40 -17.97 -7.57 -0.70
CA VAL A 40 -17.72 -6.55 -1.73
C VAL A 40 -16.55 -7.00 -2.60
N PRO A 41 -16.76 -7.24 -3.90
CA PRO A 41 -15.65 -7.57 -4.80
C PRO A 41 -14.78 -6.33 -5.04
N VAL A 42 -13.46 -6.50 -4.95
CA VAL A 42 -12.48 -5.42 -5.16
C VAL A 42 -11.58 -5.77 -6.34
N ARG A 43 -11.39 -4.82 -7.27
CA ARG A 43 -10.44 -4.96 -8.38
C ARG A 43 -9.63 -3.67 -8.53
N LEU A 44 -8.34 -3.76 -8.24
CA LEU A 44 -7.38 -2.65 -8.37
C LEU A 44 -6.41 -2.93 -9.52
N TYR A 45 -6.53 -2.17 -10.61
CA TYR A 45 -5.60 -2.27 -11.74
C TYR A 45 -4.31 -1.51 -11.45
N LEU A 46 -3.16 -2.17 -11.57
CA LEU A 46 -1.86 -1.57 -11.24
C LEU A 46 -1.26 -0.73 -12.37
N ALA A 47 -1.68 -0.95 -13.62
CA ALA A 47 -1.08 -0.35 -14.80
C ALA A 47 -1.07 1.20 -14.84
N PRO A 48 -2.10 1.91 -14.33
CA PRO A 48 -2.11 3.38 -14.36
C PRO A 48 -1.15 4.03 -13.36
N TYR A 49 -0.65 3.30 -12.37
CA TYR A 49 0.17 3.85 -11.29
C TYR A 49 1.65 3.77 -11.63
N ALA A 50 2.40 4.82 -11.29
CA ALA A 50 3.85 4.90 -11.45
C ALA A 50 4.57 4.03 -10.40
N LEU A 51 4.47 2.70 -10.56
CA LEU A 51 5.05 1.70 -9.66
C LEU A 51 6.44 1.25 -10.13
N THR A 52 7.26 0.88 -9.17
CA THR A 52 8.54 0.17 -9.38
C THR A 52 8.44 -1.23 -8.77
N PRO A 53 9.35 -2.16 -9.13
CA PRO A 53 9.51 -3.41 -8.38
C PRO A 53 9.82 -3.13 -6.90
N THR A 54 9.52 -4.09 -6.05
CA THR A 54 9.99 -4.08 -4.66
C THR A 54 11.52 -4.25 -4.66
N TYR A 55 12.21 -3.35 -3.96
CA TYR A 55 13.66 -3.38 -3.82
C TYR A 55 14.03 -3.70 -2.38
N HIS A 56 14.70 -4.83 -2.19
CA HIS A 56 15.13 -5.29 -0.87
C HIS A 56 16.61 -5.00 -0.68
N ASN A 57 16.93 -4.11 0.26
CA ASN A 57 18.28 -3.83 0.74
C ASN A 57 19.33 -3.69 -0.37
N VAL A 58 19.06 -2.82 -1.34
CA VAL A 58 19.94 -2.62 -2.50
C VAL A 58 21.25 -2.01 -2.03
N GLN A 59 22.32 -2.79 -2.16
CA GLN A 59 23.69 -2.42 -1.76
C GLN A 59 23.81 -1.87 -0.33
N ASN A 60 22.97 -2.32 0.62
CA ASN A 60 22.91 -1.76 1.98
C ASN A 60 22.63 -0.24 2.03
N ARG A 61 22.06 0.33 0.98
CA ARG A 61 21.79 1.78 0.87
C ARG A 61 20.33 2.12 0.97
N PHE A 62 19.46 1.35 0.33
CA PHE A 62 18.03 1.65 0.35
C PHE A 62 17.14 0.42 0.19
N SER A 63 15.85 0.59 0.47
CA SER A 63 14.79 -0.37 0.19
C SER A 63 13.52 0.37 -0.24
N VAL A 64 12.76 -0.21 -1.17
CA VAL A 64 11.44 0.27 -1.58
C VAL A 64 10.45 -0.87 -1.37
N LYS A 65 9.49 -0.66 -0.47
CA LYS A 65 8.45 -1.63 -0.11
C LYS A 65 7.07 -1.10 -0.46
N TYR A 66 6.15 -2.01 -0.75
CA TYR A 66 4.76 -1.68 -1.05
C TYR A 66 3.83 -2.36 -0.07
N PHE A 67 2.77 -1.67 0.33
CA PHE A 67 1.76 -2.17 1.25
C PHE A 67 0.37 -1.92 0.70
N LEU A 68 -0.50 -2.93 0.81
CA LEU A 68 -1.95 -2.69 0.77
C LEU A 68 -2.37 -2.12 2.11
N ASN A 69 -3.03 -0.96 2.08
CA ASN A 69 -3.50 -0.25 3.26
C ASN A 69 -5.02 -0.19 3.22
N LEU A 70 -5.67 -0.98 4.07
CA LEU A 70 -7.12 -0.92 4.25
C LEU A 70 -7.45 0.10 5.34
N VAL A 71 -8.33 1.04 5.01
CA VAL A 71 -8.81 2.09 5.91
C VAL A 71 -10.32 1.95 6.07
N LEU A 72 -10.75 1.86 7.33
CA LEU A 72 -12.15 1.90 7.73
C LEU A 72 -12.38 3.15 8.57
N VAL A 73 -13.51 3.81 8.34
CA VAL A 73 -13.97 4.95 9.13
C VAL A 73 -15.36 4.57 9.64
N ASP A 74 -15.60 4.75 10.93
CA ASP A 74 -16.92 4.54 11.53
C ASP A 74 -17.71 5.85 11.64
N GLU A 75 -18.95 5.77 12.11
CA GLU A 75 -19.85 6.93 12.27
C GLU A 75 -19.35 7.96 13.30
N GLY A 76 -18.42 7.58 14.18
CA GLY A 76 -17.81 8.46 15.18
C GLY A 76 -16.49 9.07 14.71
N ASP A 77 -16.23 9.08 13.40
CA ASP A 77 -14.98 9.53 12.77
C ASP A 77 -13.73 8.77 13.22
N ARG A 78 -13.86 7.60 13.85
CA ARG A 78 -12.72 6.77 14.26
C ARG A 78 -12.18 6.03 13.06
N ARG A 79 -10.86 6.10 12.90
CA ARG A 79 -10.14 5.49 11.77
C ARG A 79 -9.43 4.21 12.21
N TYR A 80 -9.70 3.13 11.50
CA TYR A 80 -9.05 1.84 11.67
C TYR A 80 -8.20 1.52 10.45
N PHE A 81 -7.00 1.01 10.70
CA PHE A 81 -6.00 0.78 9.65
C PHE A 81 -5.49 -0.66 9.72
N LYS A 82 -5.34 -1.30 8.55
CA LYS A 82 -4.61 -2.55 8.41
C LYS A 82 -3.69 -2.49 7.21
N GLN A 83 -2.41 -2.73 7.42
CA GLN A 83 -1.41 -2.79 6.37
C GLN A 83 -0.92 -4.22 6.17
N GLN A 84 -0.76 -4.62 4.91
CA GLN A 84 -0.15 -5.89 4.52
C GLN A 84 0.91 -5.62 3.44
N GLU A 85 2.14 -6.06 3.68
CA GLU A 85 3.23 -5.95 2.69
C GLU A 85 2.90 -6.79 1.46
N ILE A 86 3.14 -6.22 0.27
CA ILE A 86 3.02 -6.89 -1.02
C ILE A 86 4.33 -6.78 -1.80
N THR A 87 4.64 -7.81 -2.59
CA THR A 87 5.83 -7.83 -3.44
C THR A 87 5.44 -7.55 -4.88
N LEU A 88 5.96 -6.45 -5.42
CA LEU A 88 5.81 -6.10 -6.82
C LEU A 88 7.05 -6.53 -7.61
N TRP A 89 6.84 -7.08 -8.80
CA TRP A 89 7.92 -7.52 -9.69
C TRP A 89 7.62 -7.09 -11.12
N ARG A 90 8.67 -6.83 -11.90
CA ARG A 90 8.54 -6.56 -13.33
C ARG A 90 8.48 -7.91 -14.05
N LYS A 91 7.39 -8.15 -14.77
CA LYS A 91 7.30 -9.32 -15.64
C LYS A 91 8.39 -9.27 -16.70
N THR A 92 9.25 -10.28 -16.75
CA THR A 92 10.17 -10.47 -17.87
C THR A 92 9.34 -10.71 -19.12
N PHE A 93 9.58 -9.93 -20.16
CA PHE A 93 9.06 -10.26 -21.49
C PHE A 93 9.75 -11.57 -21.90
N GLY A 94 8.94 -12.60 -22.13
CA GLY A 94 9.35 -13.83 -22.81
C GLY A 94 8.97 -13.71 -24.28
#